data_AF-A0AAN7Y6X1-F1
#
_entry.id   AF-A0AAN7Y6X1-F1
#
_cell.length_a   1.000
_cell.length_b   1.000
_cell.length_c   1.000
_cell.angle_alpha   90.00
_cell.angle_beta   90.00
_cell.angle_gamma   90.00
#
_symmetry.space_group_name_H-M   'P 1'
#
loop_
_entity.id
_entity.type
_entity.pdbx_description
1 polymer ?
#
loop_
_entity_poly.entity_id
_entity_poly.type
_entity_poly.pdbx_seq_one_letter_code
_entity_poly.pdbx_strand_id
1 'polypeptide(L)'
;MFQVIFRYALALFKYKEDDILKIQDGVEIYQYLRFFTKTITDGRRLASIAFGDMNPFPGRLLRNRRVLHLQRLQAELQDLEDQQQEFMRENRRDDKELDVSEDEDELL
;
A
#
# COMPACT_ATOMS: atom_id res chain seq x y z
N MET A 1 19.55 -13.14 8.95
CA MET A 1 20.14 -11.82 8.63
C MET A 1 19.07 -10.72 8.45
N PHE A 2 18.02 -10.94 7.64
CA PHE A 2 16.98 -9.92 7.36
C PHE A 2 16.26 -9.33 8.58
N GLN A 3 16.05 -10.09 9.66
CA GLN A 3 15.35 -9.59 10.86
C GLN A 3 16.12 -8.48 11.59
N VAL A 4 17.45 -8.50 11.57
CA VAL A 4 18.27 -7.51 12.26
C VAL A 4 18.28 -6.19 11.48
N ILE A 5 18.44 -6.27 10.16
CA ILE A 5 18.42 -5.11 9.26
C ILE A 5 17.08 -4.38 9.38
N PHE A 6 15.97 -5.11 9.44
CA PHE A 6 14.65 -4.51 9.59
C PHE A 6 14.47 -3.77 10.93
N ARG A 7 15.03 -4.29 12.02
CA ARG A 7 15.01 -3.60 13.33
C ARG A 7 15.80 -2.31 13.30
N TYR A 8 16.97 -2.33 12.66
CA TYR A 8 17.76 -1.11 12.49
C TYR A 8 17.05 -0.10 11.59
N ALA A 9 16.46 -0.52 10.47
CA ALA A 9 15.66 0.36 9.61
C ALA A 9 14.52 1.03 10.39
N LEU A 10 13.81 0.26 11.20
CA LEU A 10 12.76 0.76 12.08
C LEU A 10 13.27 1.72 13.17
N ALA A 11 14.41 1.40 13.79
CA ALA A 11 15.03 2.28 14.78
C ALA A 11 15.49 3.60 14.17
N LEU A 12 15.92 3.61 12.90
CA LEU A 12 16.26 4.84 12.17
C LEU A 12 15.05 5.76 12.02
N PHE A 13 13.89 5.20 11.64
CA PHE A 13 12.66 5.98 11.56
C PHE A 13 12.21 6.47 12.94
N LYS A 14 12.35 5.65 13.99
CA LYS A 14 12.01 6.03 15.36
C LYS A 14 12.92 7.11 15.93
N TYR A 15 14.20 7.10 15.56
CA TYR A 15 15.19 8.10 16.00
C TYR A 15 14.88 9.52 15.49
N LYS A 16 14.16 9.63 14.36
CA LYS A 16 13.79 10.91 13.72
C LYS A 16 12.29 11.05 13.48
N GLU A 17 11.48 10.37 14.27
CA GLU A 17 10.04 10.33 14.10
C GLU A 17 9.43 11.74 14.00
N ASP A 18 9.78 12.64 14.92
CA ASP A 18 9.26 14.01 14.94
C ASP A 18 9.66 14.85 13.71
N ASP A 19 10.85 14.62 13.16
CA ASP A 19 11.32 15.33 11.97
C ASP A 19 10.65 14.78 10.72
N ILE A 20 10.45 13.46 10.65
CA ILE A 20 9.80 12.78 9.52
C ILE A 20 8.31 13.12 9.47
N LEU A 21 7.63 13.19 10.62
CA LEU A 21 6.20 13.52 10.71
C LEU A 21 5.87 14.96 10.28
N LYS A 22 6.86 15.86 10.26
CA LYS A 22 6.70 17.24 9.78
C LYS A 22 6.76 17.34 8.25
N ILE A 23 7.27 16.31 7.57
CA ILE A 23 7.40 16.29 6.12
C ILE A 23 6.04 16.01 5.50
N GLN A 24 5.57 16.92 4.64
CA GLN A 24 4.28 16.79 3.96
C GLN A 24 4.44 16.43 2.47
N ASP A 25 5.61 16.68 1.89
CA ASP A 25 5.91 16.40 0.48
C ASP A 25 6.73 15.10 0.31
N GLY A 26 6.35 14.30 -0.68
CA GLY A 26 7.05 13.08 -1.07
C GLY A 26 8.46 13.36 -1.58
N VAL A 27 8.74 14.49 -2.23
CA VAL A 27 10.11 14.80 -2.70
C VAL A 27 11.02 15.10 -1.50
N GLU A 28 10.51 15.84 -0.52
CA GLU A 28 11.21 16.18 0.71
C GLU A 28 11.58 14.94 1.53
N ILE A 29 10.72 13.91 1.57
CA ILE A 29 11.02 12.67 2.33
C ILE A 29 12.21 11.92 1.74
N TYR A 30 12.33 11.86 0.41
CA TYR A 30 13.46 11.19 -0.24
C TYR A 30 14.78 11.94 0.02
N GLN A 31 14.76 13.27 -0.03
CA GLN A 31 15.94 14.08 0.28
C GLN A 31 16.33 13.91 1.75
N TYR A 32 15.35 14.00 2.66
CA TYR A 32 15.56 13.81 4.08
C TYR A 32 16.22 12.46 4.39
N LEU A 33 15.68 11.36 3.87
CA LEU A 33 16.23 10.02 4.10
C LEU A 33 17.66 9.86 3.55
N ARG A 34 17.97 10.51 2.43
CA ARG A 34 19.31 10.49 1.83
C ARG A 34 20.36 11.21 2.69
N PHE A 35 19.99 12.29 3.36
CA PHE A 35 20.91 13.06 4.20
C PHE A 35 20.94 12.56 5.65
N PHE A 36 19.79 12.18 6.20
CA PHE A 36 19.66 11.77 7.59
C PHE A 36 20.56 10.57 7.93
N THR A 37 20.68 9.60 7.01
CA THR A 37 21.56 8.43 7.19
C THR A 37 23.03 8.80 7.47
N LYS A 38 23.48 10.01 7.11
CA LYS A 38 24.84 10.52 7.36
C LYS A 38 24.98 11.27 8.69
N THR A 39 23.87 11.63 9.33
CA THR A 39 23.84 12.43 10.56
C THR A 39 23.75 11.58 11.83
N ILE A 40 23.59 10.26 11.68
CA ILE A 40 23.50 9.34 12.80
C ILE A 40 24.92 8.99 13.25
N THR A 41 25.35 9.60 14.35
CA THR A 41 26.66 9.37 14.96
C THR A 41 26.56 8.47 16.20
N ASP A 42 25.40 8.40 16.84
CA ASP A 42 25.19 7.62 18.06
C ASP A 42 24.65 6.21 17.77
N GLY A 43 25.57 5.31 17.42
CA GLY A 43 25.24 3.90 17.19
C GLY A 43 24.76 3.15 18.44
N ARG A 44 25.14 3.59 19.65
CA ARG A 44 24.74 2.93 20.91
C ARG A 44 23.28 3.22 21.21
N ARG A 45 22.84 4.48 21.04
CA ARG A 45 21.43 4.86 21.14
C ARG A 45 20.58 4.17 20.08
N LEU A 46 21.07 4.08 18.83
CA LEU A 46 20.37 3.36 17.77
C LEU A 46 20.18 1.87 18.09
N ALA A 47 21.21 1.20 18.63
CA ALA A 47 21.10 -0.19 19.06
C ALA A 47 20.11 -0.36 20.22
N SER A 48 20.09 0.57 21.18
CA SER A 48 19.11 0.55 22.28
C SER A 48 17.68 0.64 21.77
N ILE A 49 17.40 1.51 20.79
CA ILE A 49 16.07 1.63 20.18
C ILE A 49 15.73 0.37 19.37
N ALA A 50 16.68 -0.16 18.58
CA ALA A 50 16.45 -1.32 17.72
C ALA A 50 16.17 -2.61 18.48
N PHE A 51 16.78 -2.81 19.65
CA PHE A 51 16.68 -4.04 20.43
C PHE A 51 15.90 -3.91 21.74
N GLY A 52 15.78 -2.71 22.30
CA GLY A 52 14.99 -2.41 23.50
C GLY A 52 13.58 -1.98 23.15
N ASP A 53 13.44 -0.89 22.40
CA ASP A 53 12.12 -0.29 22.14
C ASP A 53 11.38 -0.99 20.98
N MET A 54 12.11 -1.41 19.94
CA MET A 54 11.56 -1.96 18.70
C MET A 54 11.58 -3.50 18.65
N ASN A 55 11.82 -4.21 19.76
CA ASN A 55 11.76 -5.67 19.77
C ASN A 55 11.36 -6.27 21.15
N PRO A 56 10.53 -7.33 21.20
CA PRO A 56 10.03 -8.14 20.08
C PRO A 56 8.71 -7.62 19.54
N PHE A 57 8.72 -7.17 18.28
CA PHE A 57 7.50 -7.09 17.49
C PHE A 57 6.85 -8.48 17.49
N PRO A 58 5.68 -8.66 18.12
CA PRO A 58 5.05 -9.96 18.14
C PRO A 58 4.70 -10.32 16.70
N GLY A 59 5.25 -11.43 16.19
CA GLY A 59 4.95 -11.89 14.82
C GLY A 59 3.45 -12.02 14.55
N ARG A 60 2.66 -12.18 15.62
CA ARG A 60 1.19 -12.15 15.63
C ARG A 60 0.61 -10.78 15.22
N LEU A 61 1.17 -9.66 15.68
CA LEU A 61 0.68 -8.31 15.33
C LEU A 61 0.96 -8.01 13.84
N LEU A 62 2.14 -8.39 13.36
CA LEU A 62 2.50 -8.29 11.94
C LEU A 62 1.61 -9.16 11.07
N ARG A 63 1.28 -10.39 11.50
CA ARG A 63 0.32 -11.26 10.80
C ARG A 63 -1.07 -10.63 10.76
N ASN A 64 -1.57 -10.12 11.88
CA ASN A 64 -2.89 -9.48 11.94
C ASN A 64 -3.00 -8.26 11.02
N ARG A 65 -1.98 -7.39 11.00
CA ARG A 65 -1.95 -6.23 10.10
C ARG A 65 -1.90 -6.65 8.63
N ARG A 66 -1.13 -7.70 8.29
CA ARG A 66 -1.09 -8.25 6.93
C ARG A 66 -2.44 -8.81 6.49
N VAL A 67 -3.13 -9.54 7.36
CA VAL A 67 -4.48 -10.08 7.07
C VAL A 67 -5.47 -8.94 6.83
N LEU A 68 -5.45 -7.90 7.67
CA LEU A 68 -6.34 -6.75 7.51
C LEU A 68 -6.11 -6.01 6.18
N HIS A 69 -4.86 -5.78 5.78
CA HIS A 69 -4.55 -5.15 4.49
C HIS A 69 -4.93 -6.04 3.31
N LEU A 70 -4.69 -7.35 3.40
CA LEU A 70 -5.10 -8.30 2.36
C LEU A 70 -6.61 -8.32 2.15
N GLN A 71 -7.39 -8.31 3.24
CA GLN A 71 -8.85 -8.28 3.17
C GLN A 71 -9.36 -7.01 2.46
N ARG A 72 -8.74 -5.86 2.72
CA ARG A 72 -9.09 -4.61 2.02
C ARG A 72 -8.77 -4.68 0.53
N LEU A 73 -7.58 -5.16 0.18
CA LEU A 73 -7.16 -5.33 -1.21
C LEU A 73 -8.05 -6.32 -1.98
N GLN A 74 -8.47 -7.40 -1.32
CA GLN A 74 -9.38 -8.38 -1.92
C GLN A 74 -10.77 -7.80 -2.16
N ALA A 75 -11.29 -6.99 -1.23
CA ALA A 75 -12.56 -6.30 -1.43
C ALA A 75 -12.49 -5.29 -2.58
N GLU A 76 -11.43 -4.49 -2.65
CA GLU A 76 -11.22 -3.53 -3.73
C GLU A 76 -11.07 -4.22 -5.09
N LEU A 77 -10.38 -5.36 -5.15
CA LEU A 77 -10.29 -6.17 -6.37
C LEU A 77 -11.66 -6.71 -6.80
N GLN A 78 -12.47 -7.17 -5.86
CA GLN A 78 -13.78 -7.72 -6.16
C GLN A 78 -14.73 -6.63 -6.68
N ASP A 79 -14.73 -5.44 -6.07
CA ASP A 79 -15.52 -4.30 -6.54
C ASP A 79 -15.12 -3.89 -7.97
N LEU A 80 -13.82 -3.92 -8.30
CA LEU A 80 -13.32 -3.64 -9.65
C LEU A 80 -13.69 -4.75 -10.65
N GLU A 81 -13.69 -6.01 -10.25
CA GLU A 81 -14.14 -7.13 -11.09
C GLU A 81 -15.65 -7.06 -11.38
N ASP A 82 -16.46 -6.68 -10.40
CA ASP A 82 -17.89 -6.50 -10.56
C ASP A 82 -18.18 -5.32 -11.51
N GLN A 83 -17.48 -4.20 -11.36
CA GLN A 83 -17.56 -3.05 -12.28
C GLN A 83 -17.16 -3.44 -13.71
N GLN A 84 -16.10 -4.24 -13.88
CA GLN A 84 -15.73 -4.76 -15.21
C GLN A 84 -16.81 -5.66 -15.80
N GLN A 85 -17.42 -6.53 -15.00
CA GLN A 85 -18.52 -7.38 -15.48
C GLN A 85 -19.76 -6.59 -15.84
N GLU A 86 -20.11 -5.56 -15.09
CA GLU A 86 -21.21 -4.66 -15.41
C GLU A 86 -20.96 -3.94 -16.72
N PHE A 87 -19.78 -3.34 -16.90
CA PHE A 87 -19.39 -2.68 -18.15
C PHE A 87 -19.36 -3.65 -19.34
N MET A 88 -18.87 -4.88 -19.17
CA MET A 88 -18.91 -5.91 -20.21
C MET A 88 -20.33 -6.40 -20.51
N ARG A 89 -21.23 -6.41 -19.53
CA ARG A 89 -22.64 -6.80 -19.72
C ARG A 89 -23.44 -5.67 -20.37
N GLU A 90 -23.16 -4.42 -20.04
CA GLU A 90 -23.74 -3.22 -20.65
C GLU A 90 -23.31 -3.14 -22.12
N ASN A 91 -22.01 -3.20 -22.43
CA ASN A 91 -21.55 -3.26 -23.82
C ASN A 91 -22.11 -4.46 -24.60
N ARG A 92 -22.29 -5.63 -23.97
CA ARG A 92 -22.92 -6.80 -24.61
C ARG A 92 -24.44 -6.68 -24.79
N ARG A 93 -25.09 -5.82 -24.02
CA ARG A 93 -26.51 -5.49 -24.19
C ARG A 93 -26.66 -4.46 -25.29
N ASP A 94 -25.81 -3.44 -25.31
CA ASP A 94 -25.77 -2.44 -26.37
C ASP A 94 -25.47 -3.10 -27.74
N ASP A 95 -24.52 -4.03 -27.82
CA ASP A 95 -24.26 -4.82 -29.05
C ASP A 95 -25.46 -5.70 -29.47
N LYS A 96 -26.29 -6.16 -28.52
CA LYS A 96 -27.49 -6.96 -28.83
C LYS A 96 -28.72 -6.12 -29.15
N GLU A 97 -28.83 -4.92 -28.60
CA GLU A 97 -29.93 -3.99 -28.88
C GLU A 97 -29.75 -3.34 -30.25
N LEU A 98 -28.50 -3.16 -30.70
CA LEU A 98 -28.14 -2.78 -32.08
C LEU A 98 -28.47 -3.88 -33.10
N ASP A 99 -28.27 -5.16 -32.76
CA ASP A 99 -28.59 -6.32 -33.63
C ASP A 99 -30.11 -6.58 -33.75
N VAL A 100 -30.91 -6.21 -32.73
CA VAL A 100 -32.37 -6.36 -32.76
C VAL A 100 -33.06 -5.17 -33.45
N SER A 101 -32.37 -4.03 -33.61
CA SER A 101 -32.88 -2.84 -34.30
C SER A 101 -32.73 -2.90 -35.82
N GLU A 102 -31.90 -3.78 -36.39
CA GLU A 102 -31.70 -3.86 -37.84
C GLU A 102 -32.73 -4.75 -38.56
N ASP A 103 -33.54 -5.53 -37.83
CA ASP A 103 -34.53 -6.45 -38.42
C ASP A 103 -35.98 -5.90 -38.52
N GLU A 104 -36.29 -4.70 -37.98
CA GLU A 104 -37.64 -4.11 -38.06
C GLU A 104 -37.82 -3.03 -39.15
N ASP A 105 -36.78 -2.71 -39.93
CA ASP A 105 -36.81 -1.64 -40.96
C ASP A 105 -36.95 -2.15 -42.42
N GLU A 106 -37.42 -3.39 -42.66
CA GLU A 106 -37.61 -3.94 -44.03
C GLU A 106 -39.06 -4.40 -44.38
N LEU A 107 -40.11 -3.88 -43.73
CA LEU A 107 -41.49 -4.14 -44.14
C LEU A 107 -42.41 -2.90 -44.09
N LEU A 108 -42.23 -1.97 -45.03
CA LEU A 108 -43.27 -1.05 -45.56
C LEU A 108 -42.96 -0.70 -47.03
#